data_AF-A0A124FL79-F1
#
_entry.id   AF-A0A124FL79-F1
#
_cell.length_a   1.000
_cell.length_b   1.000
_cell.length_c   1.000
_cell.angle_alpha   90.00
_cell.angle_beta   90.00
_cell.angle_gamma   90.00
#
_symmetry.space_group_name_H-M   'P 1'
#
loop_
_entity.id
_entity.type
_entity.pdbx_description
1 polymer ?
#
loop_
_entity_poly.entity_id
_entity_poly.type
_entity_poly.pdbx_seq_one_letter_code
_entity_poly.pdbx_strand_id
1 'polypeptide(L)'
;MELCLSAADSLKDRRQVIRSLLDQVHRRWNVSVADLGPDGSWKRAVLAFSVVNSSLRHIESLLMSVERFLEKAEDNADFEIVRRERVVKPHDEFSY
;
A
#
# COMPACT_ATOMS: atom_id res chain seq x y z
N MET A 1 -2.91 4.23 -2.68
CA MET A 1 -1.74 4.11 -3.59
C MET A 1 -2.17 3.34 -4.82
N GLU A 2 -1.94 3.88 -6.01
CA GLU A 2 -2.36 3.25 -7.27
C GLU A 2 -1.16 2.66 -7.99
N LEU A 3 -1.32 1.42 -8.47
CA LEU A 3 -0.30 0.65 -9.17
C LEU A 3 -0.76 0.28 -10.58
N CYS A 4 0.17 0.30 -11.53
CA CYS A 4 0.05 -0.30 -12.86
C CYS A 4 0.83 -1.63 -12.86
N LEU A 5 0.21 -2.73 -13.30
CA LEU A 5 0.83 -4.07 -13.32
C LEU A 5 1.15 -4.45 -14.76
N SER A 6 2.29 -3.99 -15.28
CA SER A 6 2.61 -4.08 -16.71
C SER A 6 2.76 -5.52 -17.20
N ALA A 7 3.36 -6.43 -16.41
CA ALA A 7 3.53 -7.84 -16.81
C ALA A 7 2.43 -8.80 -16.31
N ALA A 8 1.44 -8.33 -15.55
CA ALA A 8 0.32 -9.20 -15.18
C ALA A 8 -0.57 -9.44 -16.41
N ASP A 9 -0.85 -10.68 -16.79
CA ASP A 9 -1.69 -11.01 -17.96
C ASP A 9 -2.98 -11.74 -17.59
N SER A 10 -3.25 -11.88 -16.30
CA SER A 10 -4.49 -12.44 -15.78
C SER A 10 -4.86 -11.89 -14.41
N LEU A 11 -6.12 -12.05 -14.02
CA LEU A 11 -6.57 -11.74 -12.65
C LEU A 11 -5.83 -12.56 -11.59
N LYS A 12 -5.32 -13.74 -11.95
CA LYS A 12 -4.53 -14.57 -11.03
C LYS A 12 -3.16 -13.95 -10.77
N ASP A 13 -2.49 -13.47 -11.81
CA ASP A 13 -1.15 -12.86 -11.70
C ASP A 13 -1.22 -11.59 -10.85
N ARG A 14 -2.22 -10.72 -11.12
CA ARG A 14 -2.51 -9.58 -10.25
C ARG A 14 -2.68 -10.02 -8.79
N ARG A 15 -3.56 -11.01 -8.53
CA ARG A 15 -3.80 -11.48 -7.15
C ARG A 15 -2.51 -11.98 -6.48
N GLN A 16 -1.63 -12.65 -7.22
CA GLN A 16 -0.36 -13.13 -6.69
C GLN A 16 0.57 -11.96 -6.32
N VAL A 17 0.78 -11.01 -7.23
CA VAL A 17 1.64 -9.84 -7.00
C VAL A 17 1.12 -9.02 -5.83
N ILE A 18 -0.17 -8.66 -5.86
CA ILE A 18 -0.79 -7.83 -4.82
C ILE A 18 -0.78 -8.52 -3.47
N ARG A 19 -1.16 -9.80 -3.39
CA ARG A 19 -1.13 -10.54 -2.12
C ARG A 19 0.29 -10.62 -1.55
N SER A 20 1.28 -10.92 -2.38
CA SER A 20 2.68 -10.96 -1.95
C SER A 20 3.13 -9.63 -1.36
N LEU A 21 2.79 -8.52 -2.03
CA LEU A 21 3.15 -7.17 -1.58
C LEU A 21 2.47 -6.81 -0.26
N LEU A 22 1.15 -7.03 -0.16
CA LEU A 22 0.38 -6.74 1.04
C LEU A 22 0.81 -7.62 2.22
N ASP A 23 1.05 -8.92 2.01
CA ASP A 23 1.52 -9.84 3.05
C ASP A 23 2.90 -9.43 3.58
N GLN A 24 3.81 -8.97 2.72
CA GLN A 24 5.13 -8.49 3.14
C GLN A 24 5.04 -7.23 4.01
N VAL A 25 4.20 -6.26 3.63
CA VAL A 25 3.99 -5.03 4.41
C VAL A 25 3.36 -5.37 5.76
N HIS A 26 2.25 -6.13 5.76
CA HIS A 26 1.52 -6.50 6.98
C HIS A 26 2.38 -7.32 7.96
N ARG A 27 3.29 -8.17 7.48
CA ARG A 27 4.19 -8.94 8.34
C ARG A 27 5.32 -8.10 8.95
N ARG A 28 5.76 -7.05 8.24
CA ARG A 28 6.92 -6.25 8.65
C ARG A 28 6.54 -5.06 9.53
N TRP A 29 5.33 -4.53 9.38
CA TRP A 29 4.82 -3.40 10.17
C TRP A 29 3.43 -3.71 10.71
N ASN A 30 3.10 -3.16 11.87
CA ASN A 30 1.75 -3.24 12.46
C ASN A 30 0.80 -2.29 11.72
N VAL A 31 0.43 -2.64 10.49
CA VAL A 31 -0.36 -1.84 9.56
C VAL A 31 -1.47 -2.71 9.00
N SER A 32 -2.70 -2.21 8.98
CA SER A 32 -3.78 -2.87 8.23
C SER A 32 -3.65 -2.56 6.75
N VAL A 33 -3.86 -3.56 5.91
CA VAL A 33 -3.65 -3.47 4.46
C VAL A 33 -4.89 -3.95 3.71
N ALA A 34 -5.18 -3.34 2.57
CA ALA A 34 -6.30 -3.76 1.73
C ALA A 34 -6.04 -3.49 0.24
N ASP A 35 -6.57 -4.38 -0.59
CA ASP A 35 -6.76 -4.15 -2.03
C ASP A 35 -8.17 -3.59 -2.24
N LEU A 36 -8.26 -2.37 -2.76
CA LEU A 36 -9.49 -1.65 -3.03
C LEU A 36 -9.96 -1.80 -4.50
N GLY A 37 -9.33 -2.68 -5.28
CA GLY A 37 -9.69 -2.96 -6.67
C GLY A 37 -8.86 -2.16 -7.67
N PRO A 38 -9.42 -1.71 -8.83
CA PRO A 38 -10.78 -1.97 -9.28
C PRO A 38 -10.99 -3.44 -9.68
N ASP A 39 -12.22 -3.92 -9.51
CA ASP A 39 -12.60 -5.28 -9.90
C ASP A 39 -12.48 -5.49 -11.41
N GLY A 40 -12.14 -6.73 -11.81
CA GLY A 40 -12.03 -7.11 -13.22
C GLY A 40 -10.81 -6.56 -13.97
N SER A 41 -10.00 -5.70 -13.34
CA SER A 41 -8.75 -5.17 -13.91
C SER A 41 -7.54 -5.94 -13.40
N TRP A 42 -6.76 -6.56 -14.28
CA TRP A 42 -5.47 -7.16 -13.90
C TRP A 42 -4.27 -6.23 -14.09
N LYS A 43 -4.41 -5.17 -14.89
CA LYS A 43 -3.35 -4.17 -15.14
C LYS A 43 -3.32 -3.03 -14.12
N ARG A 44 -4.28 -2.95 -13.20
CA ARG A 44 -4.37 -1.88 -12.19
C ARG A 44 -4.70 -2.43 -10.80
N ALA A 45 -4.16 -1.79 -9.78
CA ALA A 45 -4.53 -2.02 -8.39
C ALA A 45 -4.54 -0.73 -7.58
N VAL A 46 -5.42 -0.64 -6.59
CA VAL A 46 -5.50 0.45 -5.63
C VAL A 46 -5.32 -0.16 -4.25
N LEU A 47 -4.20 0.15 -3.61
CA LEU A 47 -3.85 -0.38 -2.30
C LEU A 47 -4.05 0.68 -1.22
N ALA A 48 -4.58 0.24 -0.09
CA ALA A 48 -4.73 1.05 1.11
C ALA A 48 -3.93 0.47 2.27
N PHE A 49 -3.38 1.38 3.06
CA PHE A 49 -2.59 1.11 4.25
C PHE A 49 -3.10 2.03 5.36
N SER A 50 -3.37 1.49 6.54
CA SER A 50 -3.83 2.28 7.68
C SER A 50 -3.12 1.88 8.97
N VAL A 51 -2.79 2.87 9.79
CA VAL A 51 -2.15 2.68 11.09
C VAL A 51 -2.71 3.69 12.08
N VAL A 52 -2.87 3.26 13.32
CA VAL A 52 -3.27 4.11 14.45
C VAL A 52 -2.21 3.96 15.55
N ASN A 53 -1.76 5.08 16.10
CA ASN A 53 -0.79 5.13 17.18
C ASN A 53 -0.94 6.42 17.99
N SER A 54 -0.46 6.43 19.24
CA SER A 54 -0.44 7.63 20.09
C SER A 54 0.65 8.63 19.73
N SER A 55 1.68 8.22 18.98
CA SER A 55 2.78 9.08 18.55
C SER A 55 2.70 9.40 17.07
N LEU A 56 2.45 10.67 16.74
CA LEU A 56 2.45 11.17 15.36
C LEU A 56 3.80 10.92 14.68
N ARG A 57 4.92 11.16 15.39
CA ARG A 57 6.26 10.87 14.89
C ARG A 57 6.44 9.39 14.52
N HIS A 58 5.87 8.49 15.32
CA HIS A 58 5.93 7.06 15.03
C HIS A 58 5.12 6.71 13.77
N ILE A 59 3.91 7.26 13.62
CA ILE A 59 3.08 7.11 12.41
C ILE A 59 3.86 7.58 11.18
N GLU A 60 4.45 8.77 11.23
CA GLU A 60 5.18 9.34 10.09
C GLU A 60 6.39 8.47 9.71
N SER A 61 7.18 8.05 10.70
CA SER A 61 8.34 7.19 10.47
C SER A 61 7.95 5.83 9.90
N LEU A 62 6.83 5.27 10.37
CA LEU A 62 6.31 4.01 9.88
C LEU A 62 5.83 4.15 8.43
N LEU A 63 5.00 5.15 8.13
CA LEU A 63 4.48 5.38 6.78
C LEU A 63 5.61 5.62 5.78
N MET A 64 6.60 6.44 6.13
CA MET A 64 7.79 6.62 5.29
C MET A 64 8.56 5.31 5.06
N SER A 65 8.57 4.40 6.03
CA SER A 65 9.24 3.10 5.87
C SER A 65 8.48 2.16 4.95
N VAL A 66 7.15 2.18 5.01
CA VAL A 66 6.28 1.44 4.07
C VAL A 66 6.44 1.99 2.66
N GLU A 67 6.38 3.32 2.49
CA GLU A 67 6.56 3.98 1.18
C GLU A 67 7.91 3.60 0.54
N ARG A 68 9.02 3.74 1.27
CA ARG A 68 10.36 3.34 0.79
C ARG A 68 10.47 1.86 0.45
N PHE A 69 9.74 1.01 1.16
CA PHE A 69 9.74 -0.42 0.86
C PHE A 69 9.00 -0.71 -0.45
N LEU A 70 7.86 -0.05 -0.68
CA LEU A 70 7.09 -0.19 -1.91
C LEU A 70 7.84 0.38 -3.12
N GLU A 71 8.56 1.49 -2.95
CA GLU A 71 9.45 2.05 -3.97
C GLU A 71 10.60 1.08 -4.31
N LYS A 72 11.22 0.44 -3.32
CA LYS A 72 12.24 -0.59 -3.59
C LYS A 72 11.68 -1.85 -4.22
N ALA A 73 10.42 -2.17 -3.93
CA ALA A 73 9.74 -3.30 -4.54
C ALA A 73 9.45 -3.03 -6.02
N GLU A 74 9.13 -1.79 -6.40
CA GLU A 74 8.95 -1.35 -7.79
C GLU A 74 10.21 -1.62 -8.64
N ASP A 75 11.41 -1.36 -8.11
CA ASP A 75 12.68 -1.61 -8.84
C ASP A 75 12.88 -3.07 -9.29
N ASN A 76 12.22 -4.04 -8.63
CA ASN A 76 12.43 -5.47 -8.84
C ASN A 76 11.15 -6.22 -9.22
N ALA A 77 10.05 -5.50 -9.46
CA ALA A 77 8.75 -6.10 -9.69
C ALA A 77 8.11 -5.58 -10.98
N ASP A 78 7.19 -6.37 -11.52
CA ASP A 78 6.46 -6.05 -12.74
C ASP A 78 5.28 -5.09 -12.50
N PHE A 79 5.49 -4.08 -11.64
CA PHE A 79 4.51 -3.05 -11.38
C PHE A 79 5.17 -1.68 -11.22
N GLU A 80 4.41 -0.64 -11.52
CA GLU A 80 4.81 0.75 -11.37
C GLU A 80 3.83 1.46 -10.43
N ILE A 81 4.34 2.36 -9.59
CA ILE A 81 3.52 3.20 -8.74
C ILE A 81 3.10 4.43 -9.54
N VAL A 82 1.80 4.49 -9.86
CA VAL A 82 1.22 5.59 -10.65
C VAL A 82 0.85 6.78 -9.76
N ARG A 83 0.37 6.50 -8.53
CA ARG A 83 -0.11 7.55 -7.64
C ARG A 83 0.08 7.21 -6.17
N ARG A 84 0.53 8.22 -5.41
CA ARG A 84 0.70 8.15 -3.96
C ARG A 84 -0.17 9.22 -3.31
N GLU A 85 -0.98 8.82 -2.35
CA GLU A 85 -1.76 9.73 -1.50
C GLU A 85 -1.52 9.32 -0.05
N ARG A 86 -1.30 10.32 0.80
CA ARG A 86 -1.08 10.13 2.23
C ARG A 86 -1.80 11.20 3.02
N VAL A 87 -2.46 10.78 4.09
CA VAL A 87 -3.12 11.66 5.06
C VAL A 87 -2.76 11.16 6.46
N VAL A 88 -2.35 12.07 7.34
CA VAL A 88 -2.15 11.81 8.77
C VAL A 88 -3.04 12.78 9.52
N LYS A 89 -3.84 12.25 10.47
CA LYS A 89 -4.76 13.03 11.28
C LYS A 89 -4.40 12.89 12.75
N PRO A 90 -4.09 13.99 13.47
CA PRO A 90 -3.91 13.92 14.90
C PRO A 90 -5.25 13.62 15.59
N HIS A 91 -5.18 13.02 16.78
CA HIS A 91 -6.38 12.63 17.54
C HIS A 91 -7.26 13.84 17.91
N ASP A 92 -6.66 15.01 18.13
CA ASP A 92 -7.34 16.24 18.57
C ASP A 92 -8.38 16.77 17.57
N GLU A 93 -8.39 16.27 16.33
CA GLU A 93 -9.41 16.60 15.30
C GLU A 93 -10.68 15.75 15.39
N PHE A 94 -10.75 14.74 16.25
CA PHE A 94 -11.92 13.83 16.39
C PHE A 94 -12.75 14.07 17.66
N SER A 95 -12.38 15.04 18.48
CA SER A 95 -13.16 15.45 19.65
C SER A 95 -14.29 16.40 19.22
N TYR A 96 -15.49 15.83 19.07
CA TYR A 96 -16.77 16.56 19.00
C TYR A 96 -17.21 17.04 20.38
#